data_AF-A0A8T4Z0H4-F1
#
_entry.id   AF-A0A8T4Z0H4-F1
#
_cell.length_a   1.000
_cell.length_b   1.000
_cell.length_c   1.000
_cell.angle_alpha   90.00
_cell.angle_beta   90.00
_cell.angle_gamma   90.00
#
_symmetry.space_group_name_H-M   'P 1'
#
loop_
_entity.id
_entity.type
_entity.pdbx_description
1 polymer ?
#
loop_
_entity_poly.entity_id
_entity_poly.type
_entity_poly.pdbx_seq_one_letter_code
_entity_poly.pdbx_strand_id
1 'polypeptide(L)'
;MWVELLTSLPFALLASLMTALLLYWYGGRISARGAQIPGKLSQYACGEELPAEKLQVNVERFFVYAVYFLVFDILAFMLATSLGNLGLIPVLYAVITLLAVILLLPMLEIRMS
;
A
#
# COMPACT_ATOMS: atom_id res chain seq x y z
N MET A 1 -5.75 33.49 3.42
CA MET A 1 -7.06 32.93 3.84
C MET A 1 -7.66 31.92 2.85
N TRP A 2 -8.17 32.30 1.67
CA TRP A 2 -8.78 31.32 0.74
C TRP A 2 -7.78 30.29 0.21
N VAL A 3 -6.60 30.73 -0.23
CA VAL A 3 -5.56 29.83 -0.75
C VAL A 3 -5.12 28.82 0.32
N GLU A 4 -4.90 29.26 1.56
CA GLU A 4 -4.51 28.39 2.68
C GLU A 4 -5.58 27.34 3.02
N LEU A 5 -6.87 27.70 2.90
CA LEU A 5 -7.98 26.78 3.07
C LEU A 5 -7.98 25.72 1.96
N LEU A 6 -7.85 26.15 0.70
CA LEU A 6 -7.82 25.27 -0.47
C LEU A 6 -6.58 24.35 -0.49
N THR A 7 -5.44 24.80 0.03
CA THR A 7 -4.21 23.99 0.11
C THR A 7 -4.10 23.20 1.41
N SER A 8 -5.10 23.27 2.29
CA SER A 8 -5.06 22.53 3.55
C SER A 8 -5.20 21.02 3.31
N LEU A 9 -4.39 20.23 4.02
CA LEU A 9 -4.43 18.77 4.02
C LEU A 9 -5.85 18.16 4.20
N PRO A 10 -6.66 18.60 5.19
CA PRO A 10 -8.01 18.06 5.35
C PRO A 10 -8.91 18.38 4.17
N PHE A 11 -8.80 19.57 3.58
CA PHE A 11 -9.60 19.95 2.41
C PHE A 11 -9.24 19.12 1.19
N ALA A 12 -7.95 18.92 0.91
CA ALA A 12 -7.49 18.09 -0.20
C ALA A 12 -7.97 16.62 -0.08
N LEU A 13 -7.91 16.06 1.13
CA LEU A 13 -8.42 14.71 1.41
C LEU A 13 -9.94 14.61 1.23
N LEU A 14 -10.70 15.57 1.75
CA LEU A 14 -12.15 15.63 1.56
C LEU A 14 -12.53 15.80 0.08
N ALA A 15 -11.86 16.71 -0.63
CA ALA A 15 -12.12 16.98 -2.04
C ALA A 15 -11.84 15.75 -2.91
N SER A 16 -10.70 15.08 -2.71
CA SER A 16 -10.34 13.85 -3.44
C SER A 16 -11.30 12.70 -3.14
N LEU A 17 -11.64 12.47 -1.87
CA LEU A 17 -12.60 11.45 -1.47
C LEU A 17 -14.00 11.73 -2.06
N MET A 18 -14.47 12.97 -1.95
CA MET A 18 -15.74 13.40 -2.55
C MET A 18 -15.75 13.18 -4.05
N THR A 19 -14.66 13.52 -4.73
CA THR A 19 -14.54 13.30 -6.18
C THR A 19 -14.63 11.81 -6.52
N ALA A 20 -13.91 10.94 -5.80
CA ALA A 20 -13.97 9.50 -6.01
C ALA A 20 -15.38 8.93 -5.77
N LEU A 21 -16.07 9.39 -4.72
CA LEU A 21 -17.44 8.97 -4.42
C LEU A 21 -18.45 9.43 -5.48
N LEU A 22 -18.30 10.66 -5.97
CA LEU A 22 -19.15 11.18 -7.05
C LEU A 22 -18.94 10.39 -8.34
N LEU A 23 -17.68 10.07 -8.69
CA LEU A 23 -17.37 9.24 -9.85
C LEU A 23 -17.96 7.83 -9.72
N TYR A 24 -17.82 7.20 -8.54
CA TYR A 24 -18.41 5.89 -8.28
C TYR A 24 -19.93 5.91 -8.38
N TRP A 25 -20.58 6.90 -7.76
CA TRP A 25 -22.03 7.03 -7.74
C TRP A 25 -22.60 7.35 -9.13
N TYR A 26 -22.01 8.31 -9.82
CA TYR A 26 -22.43 8.73 -11.16
C TYR A 26 -22.13 7.63 -12.19
N GLY A 27 -20.95 7.01 -12.11
CA GLY A 27 -20.58 5.87 -12.95
C GLY A 27 -21.53 4.68 -12.76
N GLY A 28 -21.88 4.36 -11.51
CA GLY A 28 -22.88 3.32 -11.21
C GLY A 28 -24.31 3.68 -11.68
N ARG A 29 -24.66 4.97 -11.71
CA ARG A 29 -25.96 5.46 -12.20
C ARG A 29 -26.07 5.39 -13.73
N ILE A 30 -25.02 5.76 -14.47
CA ILE A 30 -25.03 5.76 -15.95
C ILE A 30 -24.77 4.37 -16.53
N SER A 31 -24.05 3.52 -15.81
CA SER A 31 -23.64 2.21 -16.32
C SER A 31 -24.80 1.41 -16.91
N ALA A 32 -24.57 0.84 -18.09
CA ALA A 32 -25.54 -0.02 -18.75
C ALA A 32 -25.80 -1.26 -17.88
N ARG A 33 -27.03 -1.38 -17.39
CA ARG A 33 -27.47 -2.57 -16.64
C ARG A 33 -27.68 -3.73 -17.61
N GLY A 34 -26.62 -4.47 -17.90
CA GLY A 34 -26.73 -5.70 -18.72
C GLY A 34 -27.58 -6.77 -18.02
N ALA A 35 -28.20 -7.66 -18.80
CA ALA A 35 -28.98 -8.79 -18.27
C ALA A 35 -28.17 -9.64 -17.27
N GLN A 36 -28.87 -10.22 -16.29
CA GLN A 36 -28.29 -11.15 -15.33
C GLN A 36 -28.29 -12.55 -15.94
N ILE A 37 -27.31 -12.82 -16.79
CA ILE A 37 -27.11 -14.14 -17.38
C ILE A 37 -26.28 -15.03 -16.44
N PRO A 38 -26.56 -16.35 -16.39
CA PRO A 38 -25.73 -17.29 -15.64
C PRO A 38 -24.28 -17.22 -16.14
N GLY A 39 -23.32 -17.25 -15.22
CA GLY A 39 -21.88 -17.10 -15.52
C GLY A 39 -21.38 -15.65 -15.61
N LYS A 40 -22.24 -14.61 -15.63
CA LYS A 40 -21.77 -13.20 -15.62
C LYS A 40 -20.96 -12.83 -14.37
N LEU A 41 -21.29 -13.46 -13.26
CA LEU A 41 -20.65 -13.27 -11.96
C LEU A 41 -19.72 -14.45 -11.59
N SER A 42 -19.50 -15.40 -12.50
CA SER A 42 -18.54 -16.47 -12.25
C SER A 42 -17.12 -15.93 -12.34
N GLN A 43 -16.19 -16.63 -11.71
CA GLN A 43 -14.78 -16.24 -11.70
C GLN A 43 -14.19 -16.38 -13.10
N TYR A 44 -13.35 -15.42 -13.50
CA TYR A 44 -12.63 -15.54 -14.75
C TYR A 44 -11.57 -16.65 -14.64
N ALA A 45 -11.80 -17.73 -15.38
CA ALA A 45 -10.94 -18.89 -15.44
C ALA A 45 -10.84 -19.40 -16.88
N CYS A 46 -10.62 -18.49 -17.85
CA CYS A 46 -10.58 -18.82 -19.28
C CYS A 46 -11.83 -19.55 -19.82
N GLY A 47 -12.98 -19.38 -19.15
CA GLY A 47 -14.25 -20.05 -19.48
C GLY A 47 -14.40 -21.44 -18.86
N GLU A 48 -13.44 -21.89 -18.05
CA GLU A 48 -13.51 -23.13 -17.29
C GLU A 48 -14.26 -22.92 -15.97
N GLU A 49 -15.10 -23.88 -15.60
CA GLU A 49 -15.77 -23.91 -14.30
C GLU A 49 -14.79 -24.43 -13.24
N LEU A 50 -13.86 -23.57 -12.82
CA LEU A 50 -12.95 -23.87 -11.72
C LEU A 50 -13.66 -23.69 -10.38
N PRO A 51 -13.55 -24.64 -9.44
CA PRO A 51 -14.04 -24.43 -8.09
C PRO A 51 -13.28 -23.25 -7.46
N ALA A 52 -13.98 -22.44 -6.67
CA ALA A 52 -13.40 -21.34 -5.91
C ALA A 52 -12.51 -21.87 -4.78
N GLU A 53 -11.37 -22.47 -5.13
CA GLU A 53 -10.42 -23.01 -4.18
C GLU A 53 -9.48 -21.88 -3.73
N LYS A 54 -9.31 -21.77 -2.41
CA LYS A 54 -8.39 -20.80 -1.82
C LYS A 54 -6.97 -21.33 -1.97
N LEU A 55 -6.33 -20.99 -3.08
CA LEU A 55 -4.93 -21.33 -3.31
C LEU A 55 -4.05 -20.63 -2.26
N GLN A 56 -3.29 -21.41 -1.49
CA GLN A 56 -2.24 -20.86 -0.63
C GLN A 56 -1.03 -20.51 -1.50
N VAL A 57 -0.97 -19.26 -1.94
CA VAL A 57 0.19 -18.75 -2.67
C VAL A 57 1.35 -18.58 -1.70
N ASN A 58 2.51 -19.13 -2.05
CA ASN A 58 3.73 -18.87 -1.29
C ASN A 58 4.12 -17.39 -1.44
N VAL A 59 3.82 -16.61 -0.40
CA VAL A 59 4.15 -15.18 -0.30
C VAL A 59 5.36 -14.92 0.60
N GLU A 60 6.16 -15.93 0.91
CA GLU A 60 7.32 -15.81 1.81
C GLU A 60 8.26 -14.69 1.35
N ARG A 61 8.61 -14.66 0.07
CA ARG A 61 9.50 -13.62 -0.49
C ARG A 61 8.87 -12.24 -0.40
N PHE A 62 7.59 -12.12 -0.73
CA PHE A 62 6.87 -10.85 -0.63
C PHE A 62 6.81 -10.35 0.82
N PHE A 63 6.58 -11.25 1.77
CA PHE A 63 6.54 -10.92 3.19
C PHE A 63 7.88 -10.37 3.68
N VAL A 64 9.00 -10.97 3.27
CA VAL A 64 10.33 -10.47 3.63
C VAL A 64 10.53 -9.04 3.11
N TYR A 65 10.19 -8.77 1.83
CA TYR A 65 10.26 -7.41 1.29
C TYR A 65 9.33 -6.42 2.01
N ALA A 66 8.12 -6.84 2.39
CA ALA A 66 7.18 -6.00 3.13
C ALA A 66 7.72 -5.61 4.52
N VAL A 67 8.40 -6.53 5.21
CA VAL A 67 9.05 -6.24 6.50
C VAL A 67 10.18 -5.23 6.33
N TYR A 68 11.06 -5.41 5.33
CA TYR A 68 12.11 -4.42 5.05
C TYR A 68 11.53 -3.05 4.69
N PHE A 69 10.51 -3.03 3.84
CA PHE A 69 9.81 -1.80 3.48
C PHE A 69 9.28 -1.08 4.72
N LEU A 70 8.64 -1.79 5.64
CA LEU A 70 8.11 -1.21 6.88
C LEU A 70 9.22 -0.66 7.79
N VAL A 71 10.35 -1.36 7.90
CA VAL A 71 11.51 -0.88 8.67
C VAL A 71 12.06 0.43 8.07
N PHE A 72 12.22 0.50 6.76
CA PHE A 72 12.67 1.72 6.08
C PHE A 72 11.63 2.84 6.11
N ASP A 73 10.35 2.52 6.09
CA ASP A 73 9.25 3.50 6.20
C ASP A 73 9.26 4.19 7.57
N ILE A 74 9.44 3.42 8.65
CA ILE A 74 9.60 3.98 10.00
C ILE A 74 10.86 4.83 10.09
N LEU A 75 11.98 4.39 9.49
CA LEU A 75 13.21 5.19 9.43
C LEU A 75 12.96 6.52 8.71
N ALA A 76 12.31 6.50 7.55
CA ALA A 76 11.97 7.69 6.80
C ALA A 76 11.08 8.63 7.62
N PHE A 77 10.07 8.11 8.31
CA PHE A 77 9.21 8.89 9.20
C PHE A 77 9.97 9.50 10.39
N MET A 78 10.86 8.74 11.03
CA MET A 78 11.71 9.23 12.13
C MET A 78 12.66 10.32 11.68
N LEU A 79 13.25 10.18 10.49
CA LEU A 79 14.10 11.22 9.91
C LEU A 79 13.28 12.45 9.55
N ALA A 80 12.13 12.27 8.88
CA ALA A 80 11.24 13.35 8.44
C ALA A 80 10.74 14.22 9.61
N THR A 81 10.36 13.60 10.72
CA THR A 81 9.91 14.31 11.92
C THR A 81 11.06 15.00 12.68
N SER A 82 12.30 14.56 12.48
CA SER A 82 13.48 15.11 13.15
C SER A 82 14.15 16.29 12.43
N LEU A 83 13.74 16.66 11.22
CA LEU A 83 14.41 17.75 10.46
C LEU A 83 14.47 19.09 11.21
N GLY A 84 13.54 19.36 12.13
CA GLY A 84 13.53 20.60 12.92
C GLY A 84 14.45 20.60 14.13
N ASN A 85 14.81 19.43 14.66
CA ASN A 85 15.74 19.27 15.79
C ASN A 85 16.30 17.85 15.76
N LEU A 86 17.59 17.70 15.46
CA LEU A 86 18.24 16.40 15.47
C LEU A 86 18.38 15.90 16.91
N GLY A 87 17.45 15.04 17.31
CA GLY A 87 17.53 14.30 18.56
C GLY A 87 18.49 13.11 18.46
N LEU A 88 18.86 12.56 19.61
CA LEU A 88 19.65 11.32 19.67
C LEU A 88 18.86 10.10 19.18
N ILE A 89 17.53 10.10 19.36
CA ILE A 89 16.67 8.95 19.04
C ILE A 89 16.64 8.63 17.53
N PRO A 90 16.43 9.59 16.61
CA PRO A 90 16.44 9.31 15.17
C PRO A 90 17.79 8.83 14.66
N VAL A 91 18.89 9.36 15.22
CA VAL A 91 20.26 8.93 14.89
C VAL A 91 20.50 7.50 15.35
N LEU A 92 20.16 7.17 16.59
CA LEU A 92 20.29 5.81 17.11
C LEU A 92 19.44 4.83 16.31
N TYR A 93 18.20 5.20 15.98
CA TYR A 93 17.33 4.38 15.14
C TYR A 93 17.95 4.14 13.75
N ALA A 94 18.48 5.18 13.10
CA ALA A 94 19.17 5.06 11.81
C ALA A 94 20.37 4.11 11.88
N VAL A 95 21.21 4.21 12.92
CA VAL A 95 22.37 3.34 13.10
C VAL A 95 21.94 1.89 13.32
N ILE A 96 20.98 1.64 14.21
CA ILE A 96 20.46 0.28 14.48
C ILE A 96 19.87 -0.31 13.20
N THR A 97 19.09 0.47 12.46
CA THR A 97 18.46 0.03 11.21
C THR A 97 19.50 -0.33 10.16
N LEU A 98 20.54 0.51 10.01
CA LEU A 98 21.65 0.26 9.10
C LEU A 98 22.42 -1.01 9.47
N LEU A 99 22.71 -1.22 10.75
CA LEU A 99 23.36 -2.44 11.24
C LEU A 99 22.51 -3.69 11.00
N ALA A 100 21.19 -3.60 11.27
CA ALA A 100 20.26 -4.71 11.04
C ALA A 100 20.21 -5.10 9.55
N VAL A 101 20.16 -4.12 8.65
CA VAL A 101 20.17 -4.36 7.20
C VAL A 101 21.48 -4.98 6.76
N ILE A 102 22.64 -4.48 7.22
CA ILE A 102 23.94 -5.07 6.89
C ILE A 102 24.03 -6.54 7.33
N LEU A 103 23.51 -6.86 8.51
CA LEU A 103 23.52 -8.23 9.04
C LEU A 103 22.57 -9.16 8.27
N LEU A 104 21.40 -8.67 7.87
CA LEU A 104 20.37 -9.50 7.25
C LEU A 104 20.49 -9.59 5.72
N LEU A 105 21.19 -8.67 5.06
CA LEU A 105 21.42 -8.69 3.60
C LEU A 105 22.05 -10.01 3.11
N PRO A 106 23.12 -10.56 3.72
CA PRO A 106 23.70 -11.83 3.30
C PRO A 106 22.73 -13.01 3.49
N MET A 107 21.92 -12.98 4.55
CA MET A 107 20.90 -14.01 4.81
C MET A 107 19.78 -13.97 3.77
N LEU A 108 19.44 -12.76 3.29
CA LEU A 108 18.47 -12.59 2.22
C LEU A 108 18.97 -13.21 0.92
N GLU A 109 20.24 -12.97 0.55
CA GLU A 109 20.82 -13.48 -0.68
C GLU A 109 20.89 -15.02 -0.70
N ILE A 110 21.22 -15.64 0.44
CA ILE A 110 21.24 -17.10 0.58
C ILE A 110 19.84 -17.72 0.47
N ARG A 111 18.79 -17.04 0.97
CA ARG A 111 17.38 -17.51 0.87
C ARG A 111 16.80 -17.30 -0.55
N MET A 112 17.41 -16.44 -1.36
CA MET A 112 16.91 -16.06 -2.69
C MET A 112 17.50 -16.85 -3.86
N SER A 113 18.56 -17.63 -3.64
CA SER A 113 19.11 -18.61 -4.60
C SER A 113 18.44 -19.98 -4.46
#